data_AF-A0AAF5PIB6-F1
#
_entry.id   AF-A0AAF5PIB6-F1
#
_cell.length_a   1.000
_cell.length_b   1.000
_cell.length_c   1.000
_cell.angle_alpha   90.00
_cell.angle_beta   90.00
_cell.angle_gamma   90.00
#
_symmetry.space_group_name_H-M   'P 1'
#
loop_
_entity.id
_entity.type
_entity.pdbx_description
1 polymer ?
#
loop_
_entity_poly.entity_id
_entity_poly.type
_entity_poly.pdbx_seq_one_letter_code
_entity_poly.pdbx_strand_id
1 'polypeptide(L)'
;MQEWGPPRFGNSEIHGDLESIITGIDHRKWKIYIECWAKSIALSDKGEYLCSFLAEIILLQLEKVLLLKNAEIDLSDLRLCCSFGVPDSLRPLCWRLLLGYLPVERQQWSVYLQKQREIYNSLVEDVIVHPGQSSMEQDHETTVDHPLNLNPDSQWNNYFKDNEVLAQIDKDVRRLCPEIDFFQRITAYPHRTFRHVSPVYDRAGDTNKKIVVPSQNIRSAAKINLSCRIRQENLYSEVPPNSHFSAGNFIALPAKTASNEYSNDVDENVEYHWQVVERVLFMYSKLNPGVRYVQGMNEIMGPLYYVFASDADSEWAEAAEADTYYCFQLLMSEIKDNFIKTLDSSSCGIESLLAEFNERLRNCDPELYNHLIDVGVKPQFYAFRWLSLLLSQEFSLPDVINIWDSLFSSPDRLRFLHWICLAMMEKVRIVLLEGDFTSCLEMLQNYHETDVGELIVNAHKMNEGCYYFKSSYNDSVKSGSSKVEINPTTKLASAFTNVLRTWSKKQ
;
A
#
# COMPACT_ATOMS: atom_id res chain seq x y z
N MET A 1 -0.66 -33.91 -45.42
CA MET A 1 0.32 -33.75 -44.34
C MET A 1 1.34 -32.72 -44.77
N GLN A 2 1.19 -31.49 -44.30
CA GLN A 2 2.30 -30.57 -44.01
C GLN A 2 1.71 -29.38 -43.24
N GLU A 3 2.07 -29.32 -41.95
CA GLU A 3 1.71 -28.28 -40.99
C GLU A 3 2.33 -26.94 -41.39
N TRP A 4 1.55 -25.87 -41.35
CA TRP A 4 2.05 -24.50 -41.39
C TRP A 4 1.98 -23.95 -39.96
N GLY A 5 3.14 -23.76 -39.33
CA GLY A 5 3.27 -23.10 -38.03
C GLY A 5 3.02 -21.59 -38.11
N PRO A 6 2.83 -20.91 -36.96
CA PRO A 6 2.57 -19.47 -36.93
C PRO A 6 3.80 -18.67 -37.37
N PRO A 7 3.60 -17.50 -38.01
CA PRO A 7 4.70 -16.68 -38.52
C PRO A 7 5.47 -16.04 -37.36
N ARG A 8 6.80 -16.21 -37.37
CA ARG A 8 7.71 -15.42 -36.52
C ARG A 8 7.90 -14.05 -37.16
N PHE A 9 7.27 -13.03 -36.60
CA PHE A 9 7.62 -11.64 -36.88
C PHE A 9 8.75 -11.20 -35.93
N GLY A 10 9.79 -10.56 -36.46
CA GLY A 10 10.94 -10.10 -35.68
C GLY A 10 10.60 -8.82 -34.91
N ASN A 11 10.81 -8.83 -33.59
CA ASN A 11 10.52 -7.74 -32.66
C ASN A 11 11.26 -6.41 -32.93
N SER A 12 12.19 -6.33 -33.90
CA SER A 12 13.06 -5.15 -34.08
C SER A 12 12.50 -4.05 -34.98
N GLU A 13 11.62 -4.36 -35.93
CA GLU A 13 11.11 -3.35 -36.89
C GLU A 13 9.92 -2.55 -36.31
N ILE A 14 9.11 -3.17 -35.45
CA ILE A 14 7.95 -2.53 -34.79
C ILE A 14 8.42 -1.47 -33.75
N HIS A 15 9.50 -1.76 -33.03
CA HIS A 15 10.07 -0.84 -32.02
C HIS A 15 10.58 0.47 -32.63
N GLY A 16 11.23 0.43 -33.80
CA GLY A 16 11.78 1.63 -34.45
C GLY A 16 10.71 2.60 -34.96
N ASP A 17 9.60 2.07 -35.49
CA ASP A 17 8.48 2.89 -35.95
C ASP A 17 7.68 3.50 -34.78
N LEU A 18 7.54 2.76 -33.66
CA LEU A 18 6.91 3.27 -32.44
C LEU A 18 7.71 4.41 -31.79
N GLU A 19 9.04 4.30 -31.73
CA GLU A 19 9.92 5.35 -31.20
C GLU A 19 9.81 6.66 -31.99
N SER A 20 9.71 6.57 -33.32
CA SER A 20 9.50 7.72 -34.22
C SER A 20 8.11 8.35 -34.06
N ILE A 21 7.09 7.57 -33.71
CA ILE A 21 5.73 8.07 -33.49
C ILE A 21 5.66 8.79 -32.14
N ILE A 22 6.23 8.20 -31.09
CA ILE A 22 6.19 8.70 -29.71
C ILE A 22 7.00 9.99 -29.51
N THR A 23 8.06 10.20 -30.29
CA THR A 23 8.85 11.44 -30.29
C THR A 23 8.09 12.66 -30.87
N GLY A 24 6.99 12.44 -31.60
CA GLY A 24 6.18 13.50 -32.22
C GLY A 24 4.81 13.77 -31.55
N ILE A 25 4.49 13.10 -30.44
CA ILE A 25 3.19 13.24 -29.76
C ILE A 25 3.29 14.31 -28.67
N ASP A 26 2.65 15.46 -28.92
CA ASP A 26 2.42 16.53 -27.94
C ASP A 26 1.46 16.07 -26.82
N HIS A 27 1.59 16.64 -25.63
CA HIS A 27 0.88 16.34 -24.39
C HIS A 27 -0.66 16.27 -24.54
N ARG A 28 -1.24 17.05 -25.47
CA ARG A 28 -2.69 17.00 -25.79
C ARG A 28 -3.10 15.75 -26.55
N LYS A 29 -2.25 15.24 -27.44
CA LYS A 29 -2.51 14.01 -28.20
C LYS A 29 -2.35 12.78 -27.30
N TRP A 30 -1.52 12.85 -26.25
CA TRP A 30 -1.37 11.79 -25.27
C TRP A 30 -2.56 11.59 -24.35
N LYS A 31 -3.14 12.68 -23.84
CA LYS A 31 -4.39 12.63 -23.06
C LYS A 31 -5.48 11.85 -23.82
N ILE A 32 -5.56 12.07 -25.13
CA ILE A 32 -6.50 11.36 -26.02
C ILE A 32 -6.21 9.86 -26.11
N TYR A 33 -4.94 9.44 -26.20
CA TYR A 33 -4.59 8.02 -26.27
C TYR A 33 -4.92 7.25 -24.99
N ILE A 34 -4.68 7.87 -23.83
CA ILE A 34 -4.99 7.30 -22.52
C ILE A 34 -6.50 7.24 -22.29
N GLU A 35 -7.25 8.29 -22.67
CA GLU A 35 -8.72 8.26 -22.69
C GLU A 35 -9.27 7.18 -23.63
N CYS A 36 -8.60 6.92 -24.76
CA CYS A 36 -8.98 5.85 -25.69
C CYS A 36 -8.69 4.46 -25.14
N TRP A 37 -7.58 4.27 -24.41
CA TRP A 37 -7.26 3.02 -23.72
C TRP A 37 -8.24 2.73 -22.59
N ALA A 38 -8.55 3.71 -21.76
CA ALA A 38 -9.56 3.62 -20.70
C ALA A 38 -10.94 3.24 -21.26
N LYS A 39 -11.30 3.74 -22.45
CA LYS A 39 -12.54 3.35 -23.15
C LYS A 39 -12.49 1.97 -23.80
N SER A 40 -11.31 1.49 -24.19
CA SER A 40 -11.11 0.15 -24.77
C SER A 40 -11.28 -0.95 -23.73
N ILE A 41 -10.83 -0.73 -22.49
CA ILE A 41 -11.02 -1.67 -21.37
C ILE A 41 -12.51 -1.86 -21.06
N ALA A 42 -13.30 -0.78 -21.13
CA ALA A 42 -14.74 -0.82 -20.85
C ALA A 42 -15.59 -1.52 -21.95
N LEU A 43 -14.99 -1.92 -23.08
CA LEU A 43 -15.68 -2.55 -24.21
C LEU A 43 -15.14 -3.97 -24.39
N SER A 44 -15.42 -4.84 -23.42
CA SER A 44 -14.82 -6.18 -23.25
C SER A 44 -14.99 -7.15 -24.42
N ASP A 45 -15.91 -6.93 -25.37
CA ASP A 45 -16.26 -7.98 -26.34
C ASP A 45 -15.41 -8.02 -27.63
N LYS A 46 -14.52 -7.04 -27.90
CA LYS A 46 -13.65 -7.05 -29.10
C LYS A 46 -12.23 -6.47 -28.90
N GLY A 47 -11.81 -6.24 -27.65
CA GLY A 47 -10.73 -5.31 -27.30
C GLY A 47 -9.34 -5.88 -26.99
N GLU A 48 -9.11 -7.20 -27.02
CA GLU A 48 -7.84 -7.79 -26.56
C GLU A 48 -6.59 -7.27 -27.31
N TYR A 49 -6.69 -7.06 -28.63
CA TYR A 49 -5.59 -6.52 -29.44
C TYR A 49 -5.36 -5.02 -29.23
N LEU A 50 -6.41 -4.27 -28.89
CA LEU A 50 -6.29 -2.82 -28.67
C LEU A 50 -5.77 -2.54 -27.25
N CYS A 51 -6.16 -3.33 -26.25
CA CYS A 51 -5.65 -3.26 -24.89
C CYS A 51 -4.17 -3.64 -24.81
N SER A 52 -3.73 -4.69 -25.51
CA SER A 52 -2.32 -5.09 -25.55
C SER A 52 -1.43 -4.04 -26.24
N PHE A 53 -1.84 -3.52 -27.40
CA PHE A 53 -1.09 -2.48 -28.11
C PHE A 53 -0.97 -1.17 -27.30
N LEU A 54 -2.03 -0.77 -26.60
CA LEU A 54 -2.02 0.45 -25.79
C LEU A 54 -1.29 0.26 -24.44
N ALA A 55 -1.31 -0.94 -23.85
CA ALA A 55 -0.46 -1.28 -22.71
C ALA A 55 1.02 -1.23 -23.08
N GLU A 56 1.38 -1.73 -24.28
CA GLU A 56 2.74 -1.63 -24.83
C GLU A 56 3.15 -0.17 -25.03
N ILE A 57 2.24 0.71 -25.47
CA ILE A 57 2.48 2.16 -25.57
C ILE A 57 2.68 2.82 -24.20
N ILE A 58 1.87 2.48 -23.18
CA ILE A 58 2.02 3.01 -21.81
C ILE A 58 3.35 2.57 -21.22
N LEU A 59 3.72 1.29 -21.41
CA LEU A 59 5.01 0.75 -20.99
C LEU A 59 6.15 1.50 -21.67
N LEU A 60 6.12 1.67 -23.00
CA LEU A 60 7.12 2.43 -23.74
C LEU A 60 7.22 3.89 -23.28
N GLN A 61 6.11 4.52 -22.89
CA GLN A 61 6.12 5.89 -22.41
C GLN A 61 6.63 6.00 -20.96
N LEU A 62 6.27 5.05 -20.08
CA LEU A 62 6.86 4.96 -18.74
C LEU A 62 8.36 4.71 -18.83
N GLU A 63 8.78 3.81 -19.72
CA GLU A 63 10.19 3.62 -20.05
C GLU A 63 10.81 4.89 -20.64
N LYS A 64 10.08 5.67 -21.42
CA LYS A 64 10.59 6.95 -21.92
C LYS A 64 10.78 7.99 -20.79
N VAL A 65 9.83 8.08 -19.86
CA VAL A 65 9.88 9.00 -18.71
C VAL A 65 10.96 8.56 -17.71
N LEU A 66 11.07 7.24 -17.46
CA LEU A 66 11.87 6.64 -16.39
C LEU A 66 13.18 5.99 -16.83
N LEU A 67 13.32 5.54 -18.08
CA LEU A 67 14.51 4.82 -18.58
C LEU A 67 15.33 5.63 -19.60
N LEU A 68 14.75 6.60 -20.31
CA LEU A 68 15.61 7.60 -20.95
C LEU A 68 16.33 8.38 -19.85
N LYS A 69 17.62 8.67 -20.06
CA LYS A 69 18.50 9.39 -19.13
C LYS A 69 18.11 10.88 -19.00
N ASN A 70 16.84 11.14 -18.74
CA ASN A 70 16.32 12.45 -18.40
C ASN A 70 17.02 12.86 -17.10
N ALA A 71 17.61 14.06 -17.10
CA ALA A 71 18.29 14.61 -15.92
C ALA A 71 17.28 14.88 -14.78
N GLU A 72 16.05 15.21 -15.15
CA GLU A 72 14.92 15.53 -14.28
C GLU A 72 13.68 14.77 -14.75
N ILE A 73 12.89 14.26 -13.80
CA ILE A 73 11.64 13.55 -14.08
C ILE A 73 10.47 14.54 -14.15
N ASP A 74 9.73 14.54 -15.26
CA ASP A 74 8.46 15.26 -15.35
C ASP A 74 7.37 14.50 -14.57
N LEU A 75 7.00 15.03 -13.40
CA LEU A 75 5.96 14.46 -12.55
C LEU A 75 4.56 14.49 -13.20
N SER A 76 4.29 15.43 -14.10
CA SER A 76 2.99 15.52 -14.77
C SER A 76 2.81 14.36 -15.75
N ASP A 77 3.85 14.09 -16.55
CA ASP A 77 3.88 12.95 -17.46
C ASP A 77 3.86 11.62 -16.69
N LEU A 78 4.63 11.52 -15.59
CA LEU A 78 4.64 10.32 -14.75
C LEU A 78 3.25 10.02 -14.18
N ARG A 79 2.58 11.04 -13.61
CA ARG A 79 1.22 10.91 -13.09
C ARG A 79 0.24 10.47 -14.17
N LEU A 80 0.32 11.06 -15.35
CA LEU A 80 -0.55 10.69 -16.46
C LEU A 80 -0.33 9.21 -16.87
N CYS A 81 0.92 8.75 -16.92
CA CYS A 81 1.24 7.37 -17.29
C CYS A 81 0.81 6.34 -16.23
N CYS A 82 0.87 6.70 -14.94
CA CYS A 82 0.47 5.82 -13.85
C CYS A 82 -1.04 5.84 -13.54
N SER A 83 -1.81 6.72 -14.21
CA SER A 83 -3.22 6.97 -13.88
C SER A 83 -4.14 5.76 -13.97
N PHE A 84 -3.73 4.71 -14.66
CA PHE A 84 -4.54 3.51 -14.83
C PHE A 84 -3.77 2.21 -14.61
N GLY A 85 -2.72 2.26 -13.80
CA GLY A 85 -1.88 1.11 -13.48
C GLY A 85 -0.46 1.27 -13.97
N VAL A 86 0.45 0.59 -13.29
CA VAL A 86 1.88 0.60 -13.55
C VAL A 86 2.37 -0.84 -13.76
N PRO A 87 3.29 -1.11 -14.69
CA PRO A 87 3.92 -2.43 -14.78
C PRO A 87 4.69 -2.81 -13.51
N ASP A 88 4.65 -4.09 -13.12
CA ASP A 88 5.25 -4.58 -11.88
C ASP A 88 6.74 -4.21 -11.73
N SER A 89 7.50 -4.27 -12.82
CA SER A 89 8.93 -3.95 -12.82
C SER A 89 9.24 -2.47 -12.56
N LEU A 90 8.31 -1.56 -12.86
CA LEU A 90 8.50 -0.12 -12.73
C LEU A 90 7.77 0.46 -11.51
N ARG A 91 6.78 -0.27 -10.97
CA ARG A 91 5.95 0.18 -9.86
C ARG A 91 6.74 0.65 -8.64
N PRO A 92 7.77 -0.06 -8.16
CA PRO A 92 8.55 0.39 -7.01
C PRO A 92 9.19 1.77 -7.24
N LEU A 93 9.69 2.05 -8.45
CA LEU A 93 10.27 3.34 -8.80
C LEU A 93 9.19 4.42 -8.91
N CYS A 94 8.08 4.12 -9.58
CA CYS A 94 6.95 5.03 -9.71
C CYS A 94 6.41 5.47 -8.34
N TRP A 95 6.21 4.53 -7.41
CA TRP A 95 5.69 4.84 -6.08
C TRP A 95 6.64 5.72 -5.27
N ARG A 96 7.95 5.44 -5.31
CA ARG A 96 8.95 6.29 -4.64
C ARG A 96 8.93 7.73 -5.17
N LEU A 97 8.74 7.93 -6.48
CA LEU A 97 8.62 9.27 -7.07
C LEU A 97 7.26 9.93 -6.77
N LEU A 98 6.16 9.19 -6.93
CA LEU A 98 4.80 9.71 -6.76
C LEU A 98 4.47 10.04 -5.29
N LEU A 99 5.05 9.32 -4.33
CA LEU A 99 4.98 9.64 -2.90
C LEU A 99 5.95 10.76 -2.49
N GLY A 100 6.81 11.23 -3.40
CA GLY A 100 7.77 12.29 -3.13
C GLY A 100 8.98 11.86 -2.29
N TYR A 101 9.28 10.56 -2.24
CA TYR A 101 10.47 10.05 -1.56
C TYR A 101 11.74 10.32 -2.36
N LEU A 102 11.72 10.02 -3.67
CA LEU A 102 12.84 10.34 -4.56
C LEU A 102 12.74 11.78 -5.06
N PRO A 103 13.85 12.55 -5.07
CA PRO A 103 13.88 13.85 -5.73
C PRO A 103 13.68 13.68 -7.24
N VAL A 104 13.20 14.72 -7.92
CA VAL A 104 12.96 14.67 -9.38
C VAL A 104 14.27 14.65 -10.17
N GLU A 105 15.37 15.17 -9.61
CA GLU A 105 16.69 15.18 -10.21
C GLU A 105 17.39 13.83 -10.06
N ARG A 106 17.46 13.07 -11.15
CA ARG A 106 18.02 11.70 -11.17
C ARG A 106 19.45 11.61 -10.67
N GLN A 107 20.25 12.65 -10.91
CA GLN A 107 21.65 12.71 -10.50
C GLN A 107 21.82 12.65 -8.97
N GLN A 108 20.78 13.02 -8.20
CA GLN A 108 20.82 13.04 -6.75
C GLN A 108 20.44 11.69 -6.12
N TRP A 109 19.82 10.77 -6.87
CA TRP A 109 19.20 9.56 -6.32
C TRP A 109 20.17 8.69 -5.52
N SER A 110 21.33 8.36 -6.08
CA SER A 110 22.29 7.47 -5.44
C SER A 110 22.77 8.02 -4.09
N VAL A 111 23.17 9.30 -4.06
CA VAL A 111 23.65 9.97 -2.84
C VAL A 111 22.52 10.14 -1.82
N TYR A 112 21.33 10.52 -2.29
CA TYR A 112 20.15 10.70 -1.44
C TYR A 112 19.72 9.39 -0.78
N LEU A 113 19.54 8.32 -1.57
CA LEU A 113 19.12 7.01 -1.07
C LEU A 113 20.14 6.44 -0.08
N GLN A 114 21.43 6.51 -0.40
CA GLN A 114 22.47 6.06 0.51
C GLN A 114 22.35 6.75 1.88
N LYS A 115 22.23 8.08 1.87
CA LYS A 115 22.09 8.87 3.09
C LYS A 115 20.82 8.49 3.87
N GLN A 116 19.65 8.40 3.22
CA GLN A 116 18.40 8.06 3.90
C GLN A 116 18.46 6.65 4.51
N ARG A 117 18.96 5.67 3.75
CA ARG A 117 19.09 4.29 4.21
C ARG A 117 20.07 4.19 5.38
N GLU A 118 21.18 4.92 5.37
CA GLU A 118 22.12 4.99 6.51
C GLU A 118 21.47 5.63 7.75
N ILE A 119 20.73 6.73 7.59
CA ILE A 119 19.99 7.37 8.69
C ILE A 119 18.99 6.40 9.31
N TYR A 120 18.19 5.72 8.49
CA TYR A 120 17.22 4.75 8.99
C TYR A 120 17.89 3.63 9.80
N ASN A 121 18.97 3.04 9.28
CA ASN A 121 19.70 1.99 9.99
C ASN A 121 20.25 2.48 11.35
N SER A 122 20.81 3.70 11.39
CA SER A 122 21.27 4.30 12.66
C SER A 122 20.12 4.50 13.64
N LEU A 123 18.96 4.99 13.16
CA LEU A 123 17.78 5.16 14.00
C LEU A 123 17.29 3.83 14.59
N VAL A 124 17.29 2.76 13.80
CA VAL A 124 16.91 1.41 14.27
C VAL A 124 17.82 0.97 15.42
N GLU A 125 19.13 1.13 15.26
CA GLU A 125 20.12 0.77 16.29
C GLU A 125 19.97 1.61 17.57
N ASP A 126 19.65 2.90 17.44
CA ASP A 126 19.52 3.84 18.55
C ASP A 126 18.19 3.73 19.30
N VAL A 127 17.08 3.43 18.59
CA VAL A 127 15.74 3.38 19.17
C VAL A 127 15.44 2.01 19.78
N ILE A 128 15.93 0.93 19.18
CA ILE A 128 15.64 -0.44 19.61
C ILE A 128 16.67 -0.89 20.65
N VAL A 129 16.54 -0.36 21.88
CA VAL A 129 17.46 -0.64 22.99
C VAL A 129 16.78 -1.48 24.08
N HIS A 130 17.55 -2.35 24.74
CA HIS A 130 17.13 -3.05 25.95
C HIS A 130 17.68 -2.36 27.19
N PRO A 131 16.83 -1.99 28.17
CA PRO A 131 17.27 -1.42 29.44
C PRO A 131 18.29 -2.33 30.15
N GLY A 132 19.36 -1.73 30.70
CA GLY A 132 20.41 -2.44 31.46
C GLY A 132 21.55 -3.03 30.63
N GLN A 133 21.54 -2.90 29.30
CA GLN A 133 22.67 -3.34 28.45
C GLN A 133 23.71 -2.24 28.19
N SER A 134 23.37 -0.98 28.46
CA SER A 134 24.25 0.19 28.35
C SER A 134 25.19 0.38 29.56
N SER A 135 25.11 -0.51 30.57
CA SER A 135 25.77 -0.38 31.88
C SER A 135 27.03 -1.25 32.03
N MET A 136 27.90 -1.31 31.04
CA MET A 136 29.24 -1.93 31.17
C MET A 136 30.39 -0.94 31.17
N GLU A 137 30.13 0.35 30.90
CA GLU A 137 31.16 1.39 30.90
C GLU A 137 30.62 2.68 31.54
N GLN A 138 30.62 2.72 32.88
CA GLN A 138 30.98 3.87 33.72
C GLN A 138 30.46 3.65 35.15
N ASP A 139 31.41 3.42 36.05
CA ASP A 139 31.28 3.69 37.48
C ASP A 139 30.82 5.15 37.66
N HIS A 140 29.69 5.37 38.34
CA HIS A 140 29.48 6.39 39.37
C HIS A 140 27.97 6.53 39.71
N GLU A 141 27.67 6.39 41.00
CA GLU A 141 26.42 6.70 41.72
C GLU A 141 25.45 7.67 41.05
N THR A 142 24.60 7.15 40.15
CA THR A 142 23.33 7.78 39.78
C THR A 142 22.25 6.72 39.93
N THR A 143 21.12 7.11 40.49
CA THR A 143 19.93 6.28 40.78
C THR A 143 19.73 5.19 39.73
N VAL A 144 20.03 3.94 40.09
CA VAL A 144 20.00 2.80 39.18
C VAL A 144 18.56 2.59 38.72
N ASP A 145 18.31 2.92 37.45
CA ASP A 145 17.01 2.73 36.84
C ASP A 145 16.71 1.22 36.77
N HIS A 146 15.63 0.79 37.43
CA HIS A 146 15.27 -0.62 37.62
C HIS A 146 13.86 -0.89 37.06
N PRO A 147 13.52 -2.14 36.67
CA PRO A 147 12.18 -2.51 36.18
C PRO A 147 10.96 -2.05 37.01
N LEU A 148 11.14 -1.75 38.29
CA LEU A 148 10.06 -1.34 39.19
C LEU A 148 10.03 0.18 39.43
N ASN A 149 10.86 0.93 38.70
CA ASN A 149 10.94 2.37 38.82
C ASN A 149 9.68 3.01 38.23
N LEU A 150 8.90 3.65 39.10
CA LEU A 150 7.65 4.33 38.73
C LEU A 150 7.88 5.72 38.13
N ASN A 151 9.13 6.20 38.08
CA ASN A 151 9.45 7.47 37.45
C ASN A 151 8.99 7.45 35.98
N PRO A 152 8.20 8.44 35.52
CA PRO A 152 7.83 8.57 34.11
C PRO A 152 9.02 8.59 33.14
N ASP A 153 10.18 9.08 33.59
CA ASP A 153 11.41 9.17 32.79
C ASP A 153 12.26 7.88 32.85
N SER A 154 11.79 6.83 33.51
CA SER A 154 12.47 5.53 33.56
C SER A 154 12.53 4.87 32.18
N GLN A 155 13.72 4.41 31.78
CA GLN A 155 13.93 3.59 30.60
C GLN A 155 13.11 2.29 30.66
N TRP A 156 12.94 1.72 31.85
CA TRP A 156 12.11 0.53 32.04
C TRP A 156 10.62 0.82 31.86
N ASN A 157 10.11 1.93 32.41
CA ASN A 157 8.72 2.33 32.21
C ASN A 157 8.41 2.59 30.72
N ASN A 158 9.34 3.23 30.00
CA ASN A 158 9.24 3.41 28.56
C ASN A 158 9.32 2.09 27.80
N TYR A 159 10.19 1.17 28.21
CA TYR A 159 10.31 -0.17 27.62
C TYR A 159 9.02 -0.99 27.76
N PHE A 160 8.37 -0.98 28.92
CA PHE A 160 7.10 -1.70 29.10
C PHE A 160 5.96 -1.08 28.26
N LYS A 161 5.88 0.25 28.19
CA LYS A 161 4.92 0.93 27.29
C LYS A 161 5.19 0.61 25.82
N ASP A 162 6.46 0.53 25.42
CA ASP A 162 6.85 0.14 24.07
C ASP A 162 6.41 -1.29 23.77
N ASN A 163 6.54 -2.20 24.74
CA ASN A 163 6.10 -3.58 24.58
C ASN A 163 4.57 -3.72 24.45
N GLU A 164 3.77 -2.90 25.13
CA GLU A 164 2.32 -2.88 24.94
C GLU A 164 1.94 -2.54 23.49
N VAL A 165 2.57 -1.49 22.94
CA VAL A 165 2.39 -1.09 21.54
C VAL A 165 2.89 -2.18 20.60
N LEU A 166 4.05 -2.75 20.89
CA LEU A 166 4.66 -3.79 20.08
C LEU A 166 3.80 -5.06 20.04
N ALA A 167 3.20 -5.47 21.16
CA ALA A 167 2.28 -6.61 21.22
C ALA A 167 1.03 -6.40 20.36
N GLN A 168 0.58 -5.14 20.20
CA GLN A 168 -0.49 -4.82 19.26
C GLN A 168 -0.02 -4.96 17.80
N ILE A 169 1.16 -4.40 17.49
CA ILE A 169 1.76 -4.50 16.15
C ILE A 169 1.98 -5.97 15.76
N ASP A 170 2.60 -6.78 16.62
CA ASP A 170 2.89 -8.20 16.37
C ASP A 170 1.62 -8.98 16.00
N LYS A 171 0.52 -8.78 16.75
CA LYS A 171 -0.78 -9.39 16.43
C LYS A 171 -1.31 -8.99 15.07
N ASP A 172 -1.17 -7.72 14.71
CA ASP A 172 -1.68 -7.18 13.45
C ASP A 172 -0.85 -7.63 12.23
N VAL A 173 0.49 -7.64 12.33
CA VAL A 173 1.36 -8.04 11.22
C VAL A 173 1.35 -9.55 10.97
N ARG A 174 1.10 -10.37 12.00
CA ARG A 174 0.98 -11.83 11.86
C ARG A 174 -0.22 -12.24 11.00
N ARG A 175 -1.27 -11.42 10.95
CA ARG A 175 -2.50 -11.64 10.19
C ARG A 175 -2.62 -10.75 8.96
N LEU A 176 -1.54 -10.06 8.57
CA LEU A 176 -1.53 -9.14 7.43
C LEU A 176 -1.59 -9.92 6.12
N CYS A 177 -2.53 -9.54 5.24
CA CYS A 177 -2.79 -10.16 3.93
C CYS A 177 -2.76 -11.71 3.99
N PRO A 178 -3.65 -12.35 4.78
CA PRO A 178 -3.62 -13.80 5.01
C PRO A 178 -3.83 -14.64 3.75
N GLU A 179 -4.32 -14.04 2.67
CA GLU A 179 -4.50 -14.65 1.35
C GLU A 179 -3.19 -14.92 0.60
N ILE A 180 -2.08 -14.30 0.99
CA ILE A 180 -0.76 -14.54 0.40
C ILE A 180 0.24 -15.07 1.42
N ASP A 181 1.15 -15.93 0.96
CA ASP A 181 2.20 -16.50 1.80
C ASP A 181 3.38 -15.54 2.06
N PHE A 182 3.44 -14.42 1.33
CA PHE A 182 4.59 -13.52 1.28
C PHE A 182 5.05 -13.08 2.66
N PHE A 183 4.14 -12.58 3.49
CA PHE A 183 4.48 -12.06 4.81
C PHE A 183 4.98 -13.15 5.76
N GLN A 184 4.55 -14.41 5.56
CA GLN A 184 4.96 -15.57 6.35
C GLN A 184 6.24 -16.25 5.82
N ARG A 185 6.80 -15.77 4.71
CA ARG A 185 8.09 -16.25 4.18
C ARG A 185 9.28 -15.55 4.85
N ILE A 186 10.41 -16.26 4.85
CA ILE A 186 11.71 -15.72 5.29
C ILE A 186 12.16 -14.67 4.27
N THR A 187 12.56 -13.49 4.75
CA THR A 187 13.14 -12.46 3.89
C THR A 187 14.54 -12.87 3.43
N ALA A 188 14.84 -12.65 2.15
CA ALA A 188 16.19 -12.81 1.62
C ALA A 188 17.16 -11.73 2.15
N TYR A 189 16.61 -10.62 2.66
CA TYR A 189 17.35 -9.45 3.10
C TYR A 189 17.04 -9.15 4.57
N PRO A 190 17.57 -9.96 5.50
CA PRO A 190 17.40 -9.68 6.90
C PRO A 190 18.19 -8.41 7.29
N HIS A 191 17.75 -7.74 8.35
CA HIS A 191 18.42 -6.54 8.87
C HIS A 191 19.90 -6.83 9.14
N ARG A 192 20.78 -5.83 8.99
CA ARG A 192 22.25 -6.00 9.06
C ARG A 192 22.71 -6.71 10.33
N THR A 193 21.99 -6.49 11.43
CA THR A 193 22.23 -7.12 12.74
C THR A 193 21.99 -8.63 12.77
N PHE A 194 21.13 -9.15 11.88
CA PHE A 194 20.96 -10.59 11.61
C PHE A 194 22.01 -11.14 10.64
N ARG A 195 22.58 -10.33 9.73
CA ARG A 195 23.56 -10.83 8.73
C ARG A 195 24.86 -11.35 9.33
N HIS A 196 25.24 -10.88 10.52
CA HIS A 196 26.38 -11.43 11.25
C HIS A 196 26.12 -12.84 11.83
N VAL A 197 24.92 -13.40 11.66
CA VAL A 197 24.53 -14.76 12.07
C VAL A 197 24.64 -15.77 10.90
N SER A 198 25.40 -15.45 9.84
CA SER A 198 25.59 -16.38 8.70
C SER A 198 26.09 -17.76 9.18
N PRO A 199 25.46 -18.87 8.75
CA PRO A 199 25.96 -20.21 9.06
C PRO A 199 27.29 -20.41 8.34
N VAL A 200 28.35 -20.74 9.08
CA VAL A 200 29.57 -21.29 8.49
C VAL A 200 29.21 -22.68 7.97
N TYR A 201 28.93 -22.80 6.68
CA TYR A 201 28.94 -24.11 6.02
C TYR A 201 30.40 -24.52 5.85
N ASP A 202 30.92 -25.30 6.80
CA ASP A 202 32.21 -25.95 6.62
C ASP A 202 32.13 -26.88 5.41
N ARG A 203 33.05 -26.69 4.47
CA ARG A 203 33.22 -27.53 3.28
C ARG A 203 33.75 -28.91 3.69
N ALA A 204 32.91 -29.78 4.24
CA ALA A 204 33.13 -31.23 4.26
C ALA A 204 31.81 -31.96 4.57
N GLY A 205 31.44 -32.90 3.71
CA GLY A 205 30.21 -33.68 3.87
C GLY A 205 30.22 -34.51 5.15
N ASP A 206 29.27 -34.27 6.03
CA ASP A 206 28.78 -35.27 6.99
C ASP A 206 27.39 -34.85 7.51
N THR A 207 26.37 -35.66 7.21
CA THR A 207 24.97 -35.43 7.54
C THR A 207 24.69 -35.79 9.00
N ASN A 208 25.02 -34.87 9.91
CA ASN A 208 24.42 -34.66 11.24
C ASN A 208 25.43 -33.91 12.12
N LYS A 209 25.27 -32.60 12.30
CA LYS A 209 25.83 -31.87 13.46
C LYS A 209 25.18 -30.50 13.65
N LYS A 210 24.91 -30.19 14.92
CA LYS A 210 24.34 -28.95 15.45
C LYS A 210 25.04 -27.71 14.91
N ILE A 211 24.23 -26.71 14.55
CA ILE A 211 24.63 -25.33 14.30
C ILE A 211 25.26 -24.78 15.58
N VAL A 212 26.52 -24.32 15.51
CA VAL A 212 27.17 -23.60 16.61
C VAL A 212 27.39 -22.16 16.15
N VAL A 213 26.50 -21.26 16.58
CA VAL A 213 26.61 -19.81 16.33
C VAL A 213 27.51 -19.18 17.40
N PRO A 214 28.42 -18.25 17.06
CA PRO A 214 29.18 -17.49 18.05
C PRO A 214 28.24 -16.67 18.96
N SER A 215 28.38 -16.81 20.29
CA SER A 215 27.48 -16.21 21.30
C SER A 215 27.35 -14.69 21.26
N GLN A 216 28.29 -13.99 20.58
CA GLN A 216 28.27 -12.53 20.42
C GLN A 216 27.22 -12.07 19.38
N ASN A 217 27.00 -12.84 18.31
CA ASN A 217 26.11 -12.47 17.21
C ASN A 217 24.63 -12.77 17.53
N ILE A 218 24.38 -13.76 18.39
CA ILE A 218 23.05 -14.07 18.93
C ILE A 218 22.52 -12.88 19.74
N ARG A 219 23.38 -12.25 20.55
CA ARG A 219 22.99 -11.12 21.39
C ARG A 219 22.63 -9.88 20.59
N SER A 220 23.24 -9.63 19.43
CA SER A 220 22.91 -8.49 18.58
C SER A 220 21.62 -8.73 17.80
N ALA A 221 21.41 -9.93 17.24
CA ALA A 221 20.16 -10.28 16.56
C ALA A 221 18.95 -10.25 17.52
N ALA A 222 19.11 -10.77 18.74
CA ALA A 222 18.08 -10.71 19.77
C ALA A 222 17.68 -9.28 20.19
N LYS A 223 18.55 -8.27 20.00
CA LYS A 223 18.22 -6.87 20.33
C LYS A 223 17.13 -6.29 19.44
N ILE A 224 17.18 -6.61 18.15
CA ILE A 224 16.30 -6.05 17.10
C ILE A 224 15.15 -7.01 16.76
N ASN A 225 15.24 -8.28 17.18
CA ASN A 225 14.10 -9.19 17.15
C ASN A 225 13.03 -8.76 18.17
N LEU A 226 12.16 -7.86 17.74
CA LEU A 226 11.10 -7.29 18.56
C LEU A 226 10.11 -8.37 19.03
N SER A 227 9.78 -9.34 18.19
CA SER A 227 8.95 -10.49 18.58
C SER A 227 9.51 -11.31 19.76
N CYS A 228 10.83 -11.35 19.95
CA CYS A 228 11.44 -11.96 21.15
C CYS A 228 11.14 -11.17 22.43
N ARG A 229 10.99 -9.83 22.36
CA ARG A 229 10.66 -8.99 23.53
C ARG A 229 9.30 -9.37 24.12
N ILE A 230 8.31 -9.59 23.25
CA ILE A 230 6.96 -10.01 23.64
C ILE A 230 6.98 -11.39 24.29
N ARG A 231 7.72 -12.35 23.71
CA ARG A 231 7.83 -13.71 24.27
C ARG A 231 8.42 -13.71 25.68
N GLN A 232 9.46 -12.93 25.92
CA GLN A 232 10.08 -12.84 27.24
C GLN A 232 9.12 -12.29 28.29
N GLU A 233 8.32 -11.27 27.96
CA GLU A 233 7.29 -10.71 28.85
C GLU A 233 6.18 -11.71 29.21
N ASN A 234 5.75 -12.53 28.25
CA ASN A 234 4.80 -13.61 28.51
C ASN A 234 5.38 -14.66 29.46
N LEU A 235 6.67 -15.02 29.35
CA LEU A 235 7.34 -15.93 30.29
C LEU A 235 7.46 -15.35 31.71
N TYR A 236 7.73 -14.04 31.86
CA TYR A 236 7.74 -13.40 33.19
C TYR A 236 6.36 -13.39 33.85
N SER A 237 5.28 -13.38 33.05
CA SER A 237 3.90 -13.48 33.52
C SER A 237 3.50 -14.89 33.96
N GLU A 238 4.24 -15.93 33.54
CA GLU A 238 3.94 -17.35 33.81
C GLU A 238 4.68 -17.93 35.03
N VAL A 239 5.49 -17.15 35.75
CA VAL A 239 6.21 -17.63 36.94
C VAL A 239 5.20 -17.99 38.05
N PRO A 240 5.18 -19.25 38.56
CA PRO A 240 4.26 -19.64 39.62
C PRO A 240 4.57 -18.86 40.91
N PRO A 241 3.55 -18.47 41.69
CA PRO A 241 3.77 -17.74 42.93
C PRO A 241 4.33 -18.70 43.99
N ASN A 242 5.66 -18.79 44.09
CA ASN A 242 6.32 -19.52 45.15
C ASN A 242 7.39 -18.65 45.85
N SER A 243 6.92 -17.65 46.59
CA SER A 243 7.38 -17.35 47.95
C SER A 243 6.67 -16.09 48.48
N HIS A 244 5.83 -16.30 49.51
CA HIS A 244 5.25 -15.32 50.42
C HIS A 244 5.57 -13.82 50.21
N PHE A 245 4.67 -13.09 49.56
CA PHE A 245 4.35 -11.71 49.93
C PHE A 245 2.89 -11.42 49.54
N SER A 246 2.07 -11.04 50.52
CA SER A 246 0.63 -10.75 50.35
C SER A 246 0.40 -9.26 50.48
N ALA A 247 -0.10 -8.64 49.40
CA ALA A 247 -0.91 -7.40 49.33
C ALA A 247 -0.82 -6.89 47.88
N GLY A 248 -1.86 -6.63 47.09
CA GLY A 248 -3.31 -6.71 47.20
C GLY A 248 -3.86 -6.13 45.89
N ASN A 249 -4.91 -6.73 45.33
CA ASN A 249 -5.70 -6.29 44.16
C ASN A 249 -4.93 -5.87 42.87
N PHE A 250 -4.48 -6.86 42.10
CA PHE A 250 -4.45 -6.72 40.63
C PHE A 250 -5.53 -7.62 40.03
N ILE A 251 -6.38 -7.03 39.19
CA ILE A 251 -7.39 -7.73 38.40
C ILE A 251 -6.64 -8.64 37.42
N ALA A 252 -6.72 -9.95 37.63
CA ALA A 252 -6.14 -10.94 36.73
C ALA A 252 -6.83 -10.87 35.36
N LEU A 253 -6.10 -10.50 34.31
CA LEU A 253 -6.53 -10.75 32.92
C LEU A 253 -6.31 -12.24 32.57
N PRO A 254 -7.15 -12.82 31.68
CA PRO A 254 -7.21 -14.26 31.49
C PRO A 254 -6.02 -14.78 30.66
N ALA A 255 -4.99 -15.29 31.35
CA ALA A 255 -3.78 -15.90 30.78
C ALA A 255 -3.97 -17.29 30.10
N LYS A 256 -5.22 -17.77 29.92
CA LYS A 256 -5.46 -19.15 29.46
C LYS A 256 -5.73 -19.32 27.96
N THR A 257 -5.76 -18.24 27.19
CA THR A 257 -6.07 -18.32 25.75
C THR A 257 -4.86 -18.07 24.85
N ALA A 258 -3.75 -17.54 25.38
CA ALA A 258 -2.58 -17.15 24.59
C ALA A 258 -1.63 -18.29 24.22
N SER A 259 -1.69 -19.44 24.89
CA SER A 259 -0.70 -20.52 24.73
C SER A 259 -0.77 -21.26 23.38
N ASN A 260 -1.86 -21.15 22.63
CA ASN A 260 -1.99 -21.80 21.32
C ASN A 260 -1.66 -20.88 20.12
N GLU A 261 -1.77 -19.55 20.25
CA GLU A 261 -1.57 -18.61 19.12
C GLU A 261 -0.08 -18.34 18.80
N TYR A 262 0.83 -18.60 19.75
CA TYR A 262 2.28 -18.36 19.59
C TYR A 262 3.10 -19.62 19.30
N SER A 263 2.45 -20.73 18.93
CA SER A 263 3.05 -22.06 18.76
C SER A 263 3.91 -22.25 17.50
N ASN A 264 4.25 -21.17 16.79
CA ASN A 264 5.27 -21.24 15.73
C ASN A 264 6.66 -21.16 16.37
N ASP A 265 7.40 -22.27 16.32
CA ASP A 265 8.86 -22.32 16.49
C ASP A 265 9.50 -21.42 15.42
N VAL A 266 9.45 -20.10 15.64
CA VAL A 266 10.15 -19.11 14.83
C VAL A 266 11.64 -19.29 15.14
N ASP A 267 12.38 -19.82 14.17
CA ASP A 267 13.84 -19.96 14.26
C ASP A 267 14.45 -18.56 14.52
N GLU A 268 15.13 -18.41 15.67
CA GLU A 268 15.72 -17.15 16.10
C GLU A 268 16.83 -16.64 15.15
N ASN A 269 17.28 -17.49 14.21
CA ASN A 269 18.34 -17.16 13.26
C ASN A 269 17.84 -16.65 11.90
N VAL A 270 16.53 -16.65 11.66
CA VAL A 270 15.94 -16.15 10.41
C VAL A 270 14.99 -15.01 10.67
N GLU A 271 14.81 -14.16 9.68
CA GLU A 271 13.87 -13.06 9.74
C GLU A 271 12.76 -13.26 8.69
N TYR A 272 11.52 -13.05 9.10
CA TYR A 272 10.34 -13.14 8.25
C TYR A 272 9.93 -11.75 7.75
N HIS A 273 9.25 -11.70 6.60
CA HIS A 273 8.73 -10.43 6.06
C HIS A 273 7.81 -9.69 7.06
N TRP A 274 6.98 -10.40 7.82
CA TRP A 274 6.15 -9.76 8.87
C TRP A 274 6.98 -9.12 9.99
N GLN A 275 8.18 -9.63 10.31
CA GLN A 275 9.08 -9.02 11.31
C GLN A 275 9.72 -7.73 10.80
N VAL A 276 9.95 -7.63 9.49
CA VAL A 276 10.39 -6.38 8.87
C VAL A 276 9.29 -5.32 8.98
N VAL A 277 8.05 -5.69 8.64
CA VAL A 277 6.87 -4.82 8.80
C VAL A 277 6.67 -4.40 10.26
N GLU A 278 6.80 -5.34 11.22
CA GLU A 278 6.75 -5.09 12.66
C GLU A 278 7.71 -3.97 13.06
N ARG A 279 8.98 -4.09 12.63
CA ARG A 279 10.02 -3.12 12.94
C ARG A 279 9.74 -1.76 12.33
N VAL A 280 9.32 -1.68 11.07
CA VAL A 280 9.00 -0.39 10.44
C VAL A 280 7.87 0.33 11.17
N LEU A 281 6.79 -0.40 11.51
CA LEU A 281 5.65 0.17 12.27
C LEU A 281 6.06 0.61 13.68
N PHE A 282 6.89 -0.18 14.36
CA PHE A 282 7.41 0.16 15.67
C PHE A 282 8.27 1.43 15.61
N MET A 283 9.19 1.53 14.64
CA MET A 283 10.00 2.73 14.40
C MET A 283 9.15 3.97 14.14
N TYR A 284 8.13 3.85 13.28
CA TYR A 284 7.19 4.94 13.05
C TYR A 284 6.49 5.39 14.33
N SER A 285 5.99 4.44 15.13
CA SER A 285 5.30 4.70 16.40
C SER A 285 6.19 5.45 17.40
N LYS A 286 7.46 5.04 17.52
CA LYS A 286 8.46 5.66 18.40
C LYS A 286 8.82 7.08 17.97
N LEU A 287 9.01 7.29 16.67
CA LEU A 287 9.46 8.57 16.12
C LEU A 287 8.32 9.58 15.94
N ASN A 288 7.06 9.14 15.99
CA ASN A 288 5.87 10.00 15.89
C ASN A 288 4.99 9.88 17.15
N PRO A 289 5.44 10.33 18.34
CA PRO A 289 4.73 10.11 19.61
C PRO A 289 3.35 10.79 19.69
N GLY A 290 3.05 11.76 18.82
CA GLY A 290 1.75 12.41 18.72
C GLY A 290 0.68 11.57 18.01
N VAL A 291 1.08 10.57 17.21
CA VAL A 291 0.17 9.66 16.51
C VAL A 291 0.28 8.25 17.08
N ARG A 292 1.53 7.76 17.22
CA ARG A 292 1.87 6.37 17.56
C ARG A 292 1.25 5.37 16.57
N TYR A 293 1.41 4.08 16.86
CA TYR A 293 0.73 3.02 16.15
C TYR A 293 -0.78 3.04 16.45
N VAL A 294 -1.59 2.89 15.40
CA VAL A 294 -3.04 2.68 15.48
C VAL A 294 -3.38 1.49 14.58
N GLN A 295 -4.22 0.58 15.09
CA GLN A 295 -4.69 -0.58 14.33
C GLN A 295 -5.27 -0.14 12.97
N GLY A 296 -4.86 -0.82 11.89
CA GLY A 296 -5.17 -0.44 10.51
C GLY A 296 -3.97 0.15 9.78
N MET A 297 -2.99 0.73 10.49
CA MET A 297 -1.73 1.18 9.85
C MET A 297 -0.95 0.04 9.20
N ASN A 298 -1.08 -1.19 9.72
CA ASN A 298 -0.51 -2.40 9.14
C ASN A 298 -1.06 -2.67 7.72
N GLU A 299 -2.34 -2.37 7.46
CA GLU A 299 -2.97 -2.57 6.14
C GLU A 299 -2.45 -1.58 5.09
N ILE A 300 -1.97 -0.42 5.55
CA ILE A 300 -1.32 0.57 4.68
C ILE A 300 0.15 0.19 4.45
N MET A 301 0.81 -0.31 5.49
CA MET A 301 2.21 -0.73 5.43
C MET A 301 2.43 -1.93 4.51
N GLY A 302 1.51 -2.91 4.54
CA GLY A 302 1.62 -4.16 3.78
C GLY A 302 1.85 -3.95 2.28
N PRO A 303 0.97 -3.23 1.56
CA PRO A 303 1.14 -2.97 0.13
C PRO A 303 2.43 -2.23 -0.22
N LEU A 304 2.82 -1.21 0.57
CA LEU A 304 4.09 -0.49 0.36
C LEU A 304 5.30 -1.43 0.47
N TYR A 305 5.34 -2.22 1.54
CA TYR A 305 6.45 -3.15 1.77
C TYR A 305 6.49 -4.23 0.70
N TYR A 306 5.34 -4.83 0.36
CA TYR A 306 5.26 -5.85 -0.68
C TYR A 306 5.83 -5.35 -2.02
N VAL A 307 5.44 -4.15 -2.46
CA VAL A 307 5.92 -3.56 -3.71
C VAL A 307 7.43 -3.33 -3.68
N PHE A 308 7.98 -2.77 -2.60
CA PHE A 308 9.43 -2.49 -2.54
C PHE A 308 10.29 -3.72 -2.28
N ALA A 309 9.80 -4.71 -1.53
CA ALA A 309 10.51 -5.95 -1.28
C ALA A 309 10.47 -6.90 -2.49
N SER A 310 9.50 -6.72 -3.39
CA SER A 310 9.38 -7.45 -4.66
C SER A 310 10.06 -6.73 -5.83
N ASP A 311 10.90 -5.74 -5.55
CA ASP A 311 11.63 -4.99 -6.58
C ASP A 311 12.53 -5.93 -7.40
N ALA A 312 12.55 -5.73 -8.72
CA ALA A 312 13.35 -6.55 -9.63
C ALA A 312 14.86 -6.29 -9.45
N ASP A 313 15.22 -5.09 -8.96
CA ASP A 313 16.59 -4.76 -8.60
C ASP A 313 16.90 -5.22 -7.17
N SER A 314 17.86 -6.14 -7.06
CA SER A 314 18.27 -6.73 -5.77
C SER A 314 18.79 -5.68 -4.79
N GLU A 315 19.49 -4.63 -5.23
CA GLU A 315 19.98 -3.57 -4.34
C GLU A 315 18.84 -2.73 -3.75
N TRP A 316 17.76 -2.56 -4.52
CA TRP A 316 16.58 -1.83 -4.08
C TRP A 316 15.68 -2.68 -3.20
N ALA A 317 15.51 -3.97 -3.54
CA ALA A 317 14.80 -4.94 -2.71
C ALA A 317 15.50 -5.14 -1.35
N GLU A 318 16.83 -5.15 -1.33
CA GLU A 318 17.60 -5.22 -0.08
C GLU A 318 17.34 -4.04 0.85
N ALA A 319 17.10 -2.86 0.28
CA ALA A 319 16.82 -1.64 1.02
C ALA A 319 15.33 -1.36 1.22
N ALA A 320 14.45 -2.32 0.87
CA ALA A 320 13.00 -2.15 0.91
C ALA A 320 12.50 -1.66 2.27
N GLU A 321 13.05 -2.17 3.37
CA GLU A 321 12.66 -1.76 4.73
C GLU A 321 12.79 -0.24 4.96
N ALA A 322 13.96 0.33 4.65
CA ALA A 322 14.21 1.75 4.83
C ALA A 322 13.37 2.60 3.87
N ASP A 323 13.28 2.19 2.61
CA ASP A 323 12.48 2.88 1.60
C ASP A 323 10.98 2.87 1.97
N THR A 324 10.47 1.72 2.45
CA THR A 324 9.11 1.57 2.99
C THR A 324 8.88 2.51 4.16
N TYR A 325 9.81 2.61 5.11
CA TYR A 325 9.69 3.53 6.25
C TYR A 325 9.45 4.98 5.80
N TYR A 326 10.26 5.49 4.86
CA TYR A 326 10.14 6.87 4.41
C TYR A 326 8.90 7.11 3.56
N CYS A 327 8.57 6.21 2.64
CA CYS A 327 7.34 6.30 1.85
C CYS A 327 6.09 6.21 2.73
N PHE A 328 6.09 5.35 3.74
CA PHE A 328 5.02 5.26 4.72
C PHE A 328 4.91 6.54 5.55
N GLN A 329 6.03 7.10 6.04
CA GLN A 329 6.04 8.37 6.76
C GLN A 329 5.45 9.52 5.92
N LEU A 330 5.80 9.59 4.63
CA LEU A 330 5.28 10.60 3.71
C LEU A 330 3.77 10.43 3.49
N LEU A 331 3.31 9.20 3.22
CA LEU A 331 1.89 8.91 3.08
C LEU A 331 1.11 9.24 4.37
N MET A 332 1.62 8.81 5.51
CA MET A 332 1.03 9.09 6.82
C MET A 332 1.01 10.59 7.13
N SER A 333 1.95 11.39 6.63
CA SER A 333 1.90 12.84 6.83
C SER A 333 0.65 13.49 6.20
N GLU A 334 0.09 12.87 5.15
CA GLU A 334 -1.14 13.31 4.48
C GLU A 334 -2.41 12.78 5.15
N ILE A 335 -2.38 11.57 5.73
CA ILE A 335 -3.58 10.87 6.24
C ILE A 335 -3.62 10.67 7.75
N LYS A 336 -2.59 11.07 8.50
CA LYS A 336 -2.47 10.86 9.97
C LYS A 336 -3.67 11.39 10.75
N ASP A 337 -4.30 12.46 10.29
CA ASP A 337 -5.44 13.08 10.97
C ASP A 337 -6.64 12.11 11.04
N ASN A 338 -6.72 11.13 10.13
CA ASN A 338 -7.74 10.07 10.14
C ASN A 338 -7.52 9.03 11.26
N PHE A 339 -6.34 8.98 11.86
CA PHE A 339 -5.98 8.02 12.92
C PHE A 339 -5.99 8.63 14.32
N ILE A 340 -6.10 9.96 14.41
CA ILE A 340 -6.07 10.67 15.69
C ILE A 340 -7.50 10.86 16.18
N LYS A 341 -7.94 10.01 17.12
CA LYS A 341 -9.30 10.04 17.69
C LYS A 341 -9.74 11.41 18.21
N THR A 342 -8.81 12.23 18.70
CA THR A 342 -9.12 13.58 19.20
C THR A 342 -9.48 14.56 18.07
N LEU A 343 -9.13 14.24 16.83
CA LEU A 343 -9.45 15.02 15.64
C LEU A 343 -10.72 14.54 14.93
N ASP A 344 -11.35 13.44 15.39
CA ASP A 344 -12.59 12.93 14.78
C ASP A 344 -13.69 14.00 14.76
N SER A 345 -13.77 14.86 15.79
CA SER A 345 -14.76 15.93 15.89
C SER A 345 -14.30 17.29 15.32
N SER A 346 -13.12 17.38 14.68
CA SER A 346 -12.59 18.65 14.13
C SER A 346 -12.82 18.81 12.63
N SER A 347 -12.53 20.02 12.11
CA SER A 347 -12.62 20.35 10.68
C SER A 347 -11.60 19.60 9.81
N CYS A 348 -10.59 19.00 10.42
CA CYS A 348 -9.65 18.06 9.82
C CYS A 348 -9.75 16.75 10.62
N GLY A 349 -9.83 15.61 9.93
CA GLY A 349 -10.09 14.31 10.54
C GLY A 349 -11.08 13.49 9.73
N ILE A 350 -11.36 12.28 10.22
CA ILE A 350 -12.14 11.29 9.48
C ILE A 350 -13.60 11.70 9.26
N GLU A 351 -14.26 12.39 10.20
CA GLU A 351 -15.63 12.89 9.99
C GLU A 351 -15.69 13.98 8.92
N SER A 352 -14.66 14.83 8.82
CA SER A 352 -14.57 15.82 7.73
C SER A 352 -14.46 15.12 6.38
N LEU A 353 -13.58 14.13 6.28
CA LEU A 353 -13.41 13.32 5.07
C LEU A 353 -14.73 12.59 4.68
N LEU A 354 -15.40 11.99 5.66
CA LEU A 354 -16.72 11.36 5.48
C LEU A 354 -17.80 12.35 5.06
N ALA A 355 -17.83 13.55 5.65
CA ALA A 355 -18.77 14.59 5.30
C ALA A 355 -18.56 15.06 3.86
N GLU A 356 -17.30 15.27 3.44
CA GLU A 356 -17.03 15.63 2.05
C GLU A 356 -17.35 14.50 1.07
N PHE A 357 -17.10 13.23 1.42
CA PHE A 357 -17.51 12.08 0.63
C PHE A 357 -19.04 12.05 0.46
N ASN A 358 -19.77 12.20 1.56
CA ASN A 358 -21.22 12.17 1.59
C ASN A 358 -21.84 13.34 0.78
N GLU A 359 -21.24 14.53 0.84
CA GLU A 359 -21.66 15.67 0.02
C GLU A 359 -21.36 15.42 -1.48
N ARG A 360 -20.25 14.75 -1.83
CA ARG A 360 -20.01 14.34 -3.23
C ARG A 360 -21.05 13.34 -3.71
N LEU A 361 -21.41 12.33 -2.90
CA LEU A 361 -22.50 11.40 -3.20
C LEU A 361 -23.81 12.15 -3.44
N ARG A 362 -24.18 13.07 -2.55
CA ARG A 362 -25.40 13.89 -2.67
C ARG A 362 -25.48 14.66 -3.98
N ASN A 363 -24.36 15.20 -4.44
CA ASN A 363 -24.31 15.98 -5.68
C ASN A 363 -24.32 15.12 -6.94
N CYS A 364 -23.75 13.91 -6.86
CA CYS A 364 -23.60 13.00 -8.01
C CYS A 364 -24.83 12.12 -8.22
N ASP A 365 -25.36 11.55 -7.14
CA ASP A 365 -26.53 10.67 -7.13
C ASP A 365 -27.46 11.00 -5.96
N PRO A 366 -28.30 12.06 -6.10
CA PRO A 366 -29.23 12.46 -5.06
C PRO A 366 -30.26 11.37 -4.71
N GLU A 367 -30.59 10.49 -5.66
CA GLU A 367 -31.58 9.43 -5.45
C GLU A 367 -31.05 8.38 -4.47
N LEU A 368 -29.84 7.85 -4.73
CA LEU A 368 -29.18 6.91 -3.83
C LEU A 368 -28.88 7.55 -2.47
N TYR A 369 -28.43 8.81 -2.46
CA TYR A 369 -28.19 9.55 -1.23
C TYR A 369 -29.44 9.62 -0.33
N ASN A 370 -30.58 10.02 -0.88
CA ASN A 370 -31.82 10.13 -0.11
C ASN A 370 -32.31 8.75 0.37
N HIS A 371 -32.21 7.72 -0.48
CA HIS A 371 -32.57 6.35 -0.09
C HIS A 371 -31.77 5.84 1.10
N LEU A 372 -30.44 6.02 1.09
CA LEU A 372 -29.60 5.60 2.22
C LEU A 372 -29.95 6.34 3.51
N ILE A 373 -30.33 7.63 3.43
CA ILE A 373 -30.82 8.39 4.58
C ILE A 373 -32.16 7.83 5.08
N ASP A 374 -33.11 7.59 4.19
CA ASP A 374 -34.45 7.11 4.53
C ASP A 374 -34.41 5.73 5.19
N VAL A 375 -33.51 4.87 4.70
CA VAL A 375 -33.25 3.53 5.26
C VAL A 375 -32.40 3.58 6.54
N GLY A 376 -31.74 4.72 6.83
CA GLY A 376 -30.95 4.93 8.04
C GLY A 376 -29.49 4.45 7.97
N VAL A 377 -28.98 4.18 6.76
CA VAL A 377 -27.58 3.80 6.53
C VAL A 377 -26.71 5.04 6.50
N LYS A 378 -25.83 5.17 7.50
CA LYS A 378 -24.93 6.32 7.62
C LYS A 378 -23.56 6.02 7.00
N PRO A 379 -22.88 7.00 6.37
CA PRO A 379 -21.53 6.84 5.83
C PRO A 379 -20.51 6.27 6.83
N GLN A 380 -20.62 6.61 8.13
CA GLN A 380 -19.74 6.09 9.17
C GLN A 380 -19.72 4.56 9.25
N PHE A 381 -20.82 3.88 8.86
CA PHE A 381 -20.95 2.43 9.01
C PHE A 381 -20.19 1.64 7.94
N TYR A 382 -19.86 2.24 6.80
CA TYR A 382 -19.18 1.56 5.70
C TYR A 382 -17.94 2.33 5.20
N ALA A 383 -18.06 3.64 4.98
CA ALA A 383 -17.02 4.44 4.35
C ALA A 383 -15.86 4.79 5.31
N PHE A 384 -16.04 4.68 6.63
CA PHE A 384 -14.95 4.93 7.58
C PHE A 384 -13.73 4.06 7.25
N ARG A 385 -13.94 2.75 7.09
CA ARG A 385 -12.89 1.78 6.77
C ARG A 385 -12.33 2.00 5.37
N TRP A 386 -13.21 2.23 4.39
CA TRP A 386 -12.83 2.50 3.00
C TRP A 386 -11.83 3.66 2.89
N LEU A 387 -12.14 4.77 3.57
CA LEU A 387 -11.38 6.01 3.45
C LEU A 387 -10.15 6.00 4.35
N SER A 388 -10.25 5.51 5.59
CA SER A 388 -9.12 5.48 6.53
C SER A 388 -8.02 4.51 6.11
N LEU A 389 -8.39 3.40 5.46
CA LEU A 389 -7.46 2.35 5.04
C LEU A 389 -7.18 2.34 3.54
N LEU A 390 -7.59 3.39 2.80
CA LEU A 390 -7.37 3.52 1.36
C LEU A 390 -7.83 2.27 0.57
N LEU A 391 -8.99 1.72 0.95
CA LEU A 391 -9.63 0.51 0.39
C LEU A 391 -8.84 -0.81 0.54
N SER A 392 -7.76 -0.83 1.33
CA SER A 392 -6.91 -2.02 1.49
C SER A 392 -7.61 -3.27 2.06
N GLN A 393 -8.74 -3.10 2.77
CA GLN A 393 -9.54 -4.22 3.28
C GLN A 393 -10.78 -4.56 2.45
N GLU A 394 -11.01 -3.86 1.32
CA GLU A 394 -12.14 -4.15 0.42
C GLU A 394 -11.73 -4.99 -0.78
N PHE A 395 -10.43 -5.00 -1.10
CA PHE A 395 -9.89 -5.61 -2.31
C PHE A 395 -8.69 -6.49 -1.98
N SER A 396 -8.41 -7.44 -2.87
CA SER A 396 -7.20 -8.27 -2.82
C SER A 396 -5.93 -7.41 -2.93
N LEU A 397 -4.79 -7.86 -2.40
CA LEU A 397 -3.55 -7.07 -2.49
C LEU A 397 -3.20 -6.61 -3.93
N PRO A 398 -3.27 -7.46 -4.98
CA PRO A 398 -3.04 -7.02 -6.36
C PRO A 398 -3.96 -5.87 -6.79
N ASP A 399 -5.23 -5.93 -6.41
CA ASP A 399 -6.22 -4.91 -6.72
C ASP A 399 -5.98 -3.60 -5.96
N VAL A 400 -5.63 -3.70 -4.67
CA VAL A 400 -5.22 -2.55 -3.85
C VAL A 400 -4.03 -1.85 -4.50
N ILE A 401 -3.03 -2.60 -4.96
CA ILE A 401 -1.87 -2.06 -5.66
C ILE A 401 -2.27 -1.30 -6.94
N ASN A 402 -3.19 -1.84 -7.74
CA ASN A 402 -3.71 -1.17 -8.96
C ASN A 402 -4.50 0.11 -8.64
N ILE A 403 -5.32 0.07 -7.58
CA ILE A 403 -6.02 1.25 -7.08
C ILE A 403 -5.00 2.30 -6.65
N TRP A 404 -3.94 1.89 -5.94
CA TRP A 404 -2.92 2.78 -5.41
C TRP A 404 -2.02 3.38 -6.48
N ASP A 405 -1.75 2.67 -7.59
CA ASP A 405 -1.12 3.26 -8.78
C ASP A 405 -1.87 4.52 -9.22
N SER A 406 -3.19 4.40 -9.33
CA SER A 406 -4.08 5.50 -9.73
C SER A 406 -4.20 6.58 -8.65
N LEU A 407 -4.32 6.20 -7.37
CA LEU A 407 -4.36 7.14 -6.26
C LEU A 407 -3.06 7.97 -6.18
N PHE A 408 -1.90 7.33 -6.23
CA PHE A 408 -0.60 8.01 -6.12
C PHE A 408 -0.30 8.89 -7.32
N SER A 409 -0.87 8.57 -8.49
CA SER A 409 -0.82 9.41 -9.67
C SER A 409 -1.66 10.70 -9.54
N SER A 410 -2.70 10.70 -8.72
CA SER A 410 -3.53 11.88 -8.53
C SER A 410 -2.78 12.95 -7.71
N PRO A 411 -2.81 14.24 -8.11
CA PRO A 411 -2.29 15.31 -7.27
C PRO A 411 -3.08 15.49 -5.97
N ASP A 412 -4.36 15.10 -5.97
CA ASP A 412 -5.24 15.08 -4.79
C ASP A 412 -5.79 13.66 -4.60
N ARG A 413 -5.06 12.87 -3.82
CA ARG A 413 -5.27 11.42 -3.68
C ARG A 413 -6.55 11.10 -2.92
N LEU A 414 -6.80 11.82 -1.83
CA LEU A 414 -8.00 11.64 -1.01
C LEU A 414 -9.27 12.07 -1.75
N ARG A 415 -9.20 13.14 -2.55
CA ARG A 415 -10.31 13.47 -3.45
C ARG A 415 -10.53 12.40 -4.50
N PHE A 416 -9.46 11.84 -5.08
CA PHE A 416 -9.60 10.77 -6.07
C PHE A 416 -10.16 9.48 -5.45
N LEU A 417 -9.77 9.16 -4.21
CA LEU A 417 -10.34 8.05 -3.45
C LEU A 417 -11.86 8.14 -3.34
N HIS A 418 -12.42 9.33 -3.11
CA HIS A 418 -13.87 9.51 -3.12
C HIS A 418 -14.52 9.11 -4.44
N TRP A 419 -13.87 9.38 -5.57
CA TRP A 419 -14.39 8.98 -6.88
C TRP A 419 -14.35 7.47 -7.08
N ILE A 420 -13.34 6.79 -6.55
CA ILE A 420 -13.28 5.32 -6.54
C ILE A 420 -14.42 4.75 -5.68
N CYS A 421 -14.62 5.28 -4.47
CA CYS A 421 -15.73 4.88 -3.60
C CYS A 421 -17.11 5.12 -4.25
N LEU A 422 -17.28 6.24 -4.96
CA LEU A 422 -18.52 6.52 -5.71
C LEU A 422 -18.70 5.56 -6.90
N ALA A 423 -17.63 5.22 -7.61
CA ALA A 423 -17.69 4.20 -8.65
C ALA A 423 -18.07 2.82 -8.07
N MET A 424 -17.59 2.47 -6.88
CA MET A 424 -18.00 1.26 -6.16
C MET A 424 -19.49 1.26 -5.85
N MET A 425 -20.02 2.38 -5.32
CA MET A 425 -21.44 2.52 -5.00
C MET A 425 -22.33 2.48 -6.26
N GLU A 426 -21.90 3.14 -7.34
CA GLU A 426 -22.59 3.14 -8.63
C GLU A 426 -22.72 1.72 -9.20
N LYS A 427 -21.70 0.86 -9.01
CA LYS A 427 -21.73 -0.53 -9.45
C LYS A 427 -22.80 -1.38 -8.77
N VAL A 428 -23.03 -1.13 -7.48
CA VAL A 428 -24.04 -1.85 -6.68
C VAL A 428 -25.33 -1.06 -6.50
N ARG A 429 -25.48 0.07 -7.21
CA ARG A 429 -26.57 1.05 -7.04
C ARG A 429 -27.96 0.43 -7.05
N ILE A 430 -28.24 -0.47 -7.99
CA ILE A 430 -29.55 -1.11 -8.13
C ILE A 430 -29.89 -1.91 -6.87
N VAL A 431 -28.93 -2.69 -6.37
CA VAL A 431 -29.10 -3.50 -5.15
C VAL A 431 -29.28 -2.59 -3.93
N LEU A 432 -28.57 -1.46 -3.87
CA LEU A 432 -28.72 -0.51 -2.77
C LEU A 432 -30.11 0.14 -2.78
N LEU A 433 -30.63 0.57 -3.94
CA LEU A 433 -31.94 1.21 -4.04
C LEU A 433 -33.11 0.26 -3.74
N GLU A 434 -32.96 -1.03 -4.04
CA GLU A 434 -33.96 -2.05 -3.73
C GLU A 434 -33.83 -2.59 -2.29
N GLY A 435 -32.68 -2.39 -1.66
CA GLY A 435 -32.33 -2.93 -0.36
C GLY A 435 -32.88 -2.14 0.83
N ASP A 436 -33.06 -2.84 1.95
CA ASP A 436 -33.31 -2.26 3.26
C ASP A 436 -32.00 -2.02 4.04
N PHE A 437 -32.09 -1.64 5.32
CA PHE A 437 -30.93 -1.26 6.13
C PHE A 437 -29.88 -2.36 6.18
N THR A 438 -30.31 -3.59 6.46
CA THR A 438 -29.42 -4.74 6.60
C THR A 438 -28.79 -5.09 5.25
N SER A 439 -29.60 -5.18 4.19
CA SER A 439 -29.13 -5.56 2.85
C SER A 439 -28.14 -4.55 2.30
N CYS A 440 -28.41 -3.25 2.46
CA CYS A 440 -27.49 -2.19 2.06
C CYS A 440 -26.17 -2.25 2.83
N LEU A 441 -26.23 -2.44 4.15
CA LEU A 441 -25.05 -2.45 4.98
C LEU A 441 -24.16 -3.68 4.69
N GLU A 442 -24.77 -4.85 4.50
CA GLU A 442 -24.06 -6.07 4.13
C GLU A 442 -23.36 -5.91 2.78
N MET A 443 -24.03 -5.36 1.78
CA MET A 443 -23.46 -5.09 0.45
C MET A 443 -22.28 -4.11 0.51
N LEU A 444 -22.36 -3.08 1.36
CA LEU A 444 -21.30 -2.06 1.49
C LEU A 444 -20.13 -2.53 2.38
N GLN A 445 -20.36 -3.38 3.38
CA GLN A 445 -19.28 -3.87 4.26
C GLN A 445 -18.56 -5.10 3.69
N ASN A 446 -19.25 -5.90 2.88
CA ASN A 446 -18.71 -7.10 2.24
C ASN A 446 -18.74 -6.92 0.72
N TYR A 447 -18.11 -5.84 0.25
CA TYR A 447 -18.07 -5.53 -1.18
C TYR A 447 -17.44 -6.70 -1.94
N HIS A 448 -18.16 -7.23 -2.92
CA HIS A 448 -17.66 -8.33 -3.73
C HIS A 448 -16.72 -7.81 -4.82
N GLU A 449 -15.68 -8.60 -5.14
CA GLU A 449 -14.71 -8.26 -6.16
C GLU A 449 -15.41 -7.91 -7.49
N THR A 450 -15.05 -6.75 -8.02
CA THR A 450 -15.50 -6.24 -9.32
C THR A 450 -14.26 -5.89 -10.13
N ASP A 451 -14.40 -5.70 -11.44
CA ASP A 451 -13.30 -5.26 -12.29
C ASP A 451 -12.79 -3.89 -11.81
N VAL A 452 -11.64 -3.91 -11.12
CA VAL A 452 -10.98 -2.74 -10.57
C VAL A 452 -10.52 -1.77 -11.65
N GLY A 453 -10.14 -2.29 -12.83
CA GLY A 453 -9.83 -1.46 -13.99
C GLY A 453 -11.04 -0.63 -14.41
N GLU A 454 -12.23 -1.25 -14.43
CA GLU A 454 -13.47 -0.53 -14.73
C GLU A 454 -13.82 0.51 -13.66
N LEU A 455 -13.63 0.19 -12.37
CA LEU A 455 -13.80 1.13 -11.27
C LEU A 455 -12.92 2.38 -11.43
N ILE A 456 -11.62 2.17 -11.68
CA ILE A 456 -10.64 3.25 -11.89
C ILE A 456 -11.05 4.11 -13.09
N VAL A 457 -11.45 3.49 -14.20
CA VAL A 457 -11.91 4.20 -15.40
C VAL A 457 -13.13 5.05 -15.10
N ASN A 458 -14.12 4.52 -14.37
CA ASN A 458 -15.32 5.26 -14.01
C ASN A 458 -15.00 6.39 -13.03
N ALA A 459 -14.12 6.17 -12.06
CA ALA A 459 -13.66 7.21 -11.13
C ALA A 459 -12.99 8.38 -11.86
N HIS A 460 -12.14 8.12 -12.86
CA HIS A 460 -11.56 9.17 -13.70
C HIS A 460 -12.61 9.94 -14.49
N LYS A 461 -13.56 9.24 -15.13
CA LYS A 461 -14.67 9.91 -15.84
C LYS A 461 -15.50 10.79 -14.89
N MET A 462 -15.75 10.33 -13.66
CA MET A 462 -16.48 11.11 -12.65
C MET A 462 -15.69 12.35 -12.24
N ASN A 463 -14.39 12.20 -11.97
CA ASN A 463 -13.49 13.29 -11.62
C ASN A 463 -13.40 14.37 -12.72
N GLU A 464 -13.40 13.95 -13.98
CA GLU A 464 -13.38 14.84 -15.15
C GLU A 464 -14.76 15.41 -15.52
N GLY A 465 -15.83 15.05 -14.79
CA GLY A 465 -17.19 15.49 -15.08
C GLY A 465 -17.78 14.89 -16.37
N CYS A 466 -17.20 13.79 -16.86
CA CYS A 466 -17.58 13.10 -18.09
C CYS A 466 -18.42 11.84 -17.84
N TYR A 467 -18.82 11.57 -16.59
CA TYR A 467 -19.66 10.44 -16.21
C TYR A 467 -21.14 10.85 -16.12
N TYR A 468 -22.04 9.98 -16.60
CA TYR A 468 -23.48 10.16 -16.50
C TYR A 468 -24.07 9.07 -15.62
N PHE A 469 -24.59 9.45 -14.46
CA PHE A 469 -25.29 8.54 -13.55
C PHE A 469 -26.60 8.05 -14.19
N LYS A 470 -26.86 6.75 -14.10
CA LYS A 470 -28.10 6.16 -14.66
C LYS A 470 -29.28 6.66 -13.84
N SER A 471 -30.21 7.38 -14.49
CA SER A 471 -31.48 7.75 -13.86
C SER A 471 -32.43 6.54 -13.89
N SER A 472 -33.03 6.20 -12.76
CA SER A 472 -34.02 5.11 -12.65
C SER A 472 -35.30 5.35 -13.50
N TYR A 473 -35.48 6.53 -14.09
CA TYR A 473 -36.77 6.97 -14.61
C TYR A 473 -36.98 6.89 -16.14
N ASN A 474 -36.08 6.34 -16.97
CA ASN A 474 -36.26 6.50 -18.44
C ASN A 474 -35.72 5.41 -19.39
N ASP A 475 -35.68 4.13 -19.01
CA ASP A 475 -35.34 3.06 -19.97
C ASP A 475 -36.54 2.46 -20.74
N SER A 476 -37.75 3.03 -20.61
CA SER A 476 -38.94 2.50 -21.32
C SER A 476 -39.58 3.42 -22.36
N VAL A 477 -39.18 4.71 -22.48
CA VAL A 477 -39.80 5.61 -23.47
C VAL A 477 -38.79 6.61 -24.05
N LYS A 478 -38.16 6.27 -25.17
CA LYS A 478 -38.02 7.12 -26.38
C LYS A 478 -37.11 6.48 -27.43
N SER A 479 -37.70 5.64 -28.26
CA SER A 479 -37.43 5.67 -29.69
C SER A 479 -37.93 7.01 -30.25
N GLY A 480 -37.03 7.86 -30.78
CA GLY A 480 -37.40 8.97 -31.66
C GLY A 480 -37.04 10.38 -31.18
N SER A 481 -35.95 10.92 -31.77
CA SER A 481 -35.58 12.35 -31.94
C SER A 481 -35.50 13.22 -30.67
N SER A 482 -34.38 13.89 -30.36
CA SER A 482 -33.59 14.73 -31.26
C SER A 482 -32.13 14.76 -30.79
N LYS A 483 -31.23 14.23 -31.62
CA LYS A 483 -29.78 14.34 -31.45
C LYS A 483 -29.36 15.79 -31.65
N VAL A 484 -29.03 16.48 -30.56
CA VAL A 484 -28.07 17.59 -30.63
C VAL A 484 -26.72 16.99 -30.22
N GLU A 485 -26.09 16.32 -31.18
CA GLU A 485 -24.69 15.89 -31.08
C GLU A 485 -23.81 17.15 -31.15
N ILE A 486 -23.47 17.72 -30.00
CA ILE A 486 -22.17 18.41 -29.87
C ILE A 486 -21.23 17.35 -29.30
N ASN A 487 -20.72 16.52 -30.21
CA ASN A 487 -20.00 15.32 -29.87
C ASN A 487 -18.49 15.53 -30.14
N PRO A 488 -17.67 15.90 -29.13
CA PRO A 488 -16.22 15.92 -29.28
C PRO A 488 -15.67 14.53 -29.69
N THR A 489 -16.43 13.47 -29.42
CA THR A 489 -16.16 12.08 -29.79
C THR A 489 -16.21 11.80 -31.31
N THR A 490 -17.03 12.50 -32.13
CA THR A 490 -17.02 12.32 -33.60
C THR A 490 -15.86 13.04 -34.30
N LYS A 491 -15.39 14.16 -33.74
CA LYS A 491 -14.14 14.80 -34.19
C LYS A 491 -12.92 13.95 -33.85
N LEU A 492 -12.90 13.31 -32.68
CA LEU A 492 -11.85 12.38 -32.27
C LEU A 492 -11.86 11.07 -33.08
N ALA A 493 -13.04 10.48 -33.30
CA ALA A 493 -13.18 9.29 -34.13
C ALA A 493 -12.85 9.56 -35.61
N SER A 494 -13.22 10.73 -36.15
CA SER A 494 -12.83 11.11 -37.53
C SER A 494 -11.35 11.44 -37.66
N ALA A 495 -10.73 12.04 -36.63
CA ALA A 495 -9.28 12.25 -36.59
C ALA A 495 -8.53 10.89 -36.53
N PHE A 496 -9.02 9.95 -35.73
CA PHE A 496 -8.45 8.59 -35.63
C PHE A 496 -8.64 7.78 -36.93
N THR A 497 -9.80 7.88 -37.58
CA THR A 497 -10.06 7.26 -38.89
C THR A 497 -9.18 7.87 -39.99
N ASN A 498 -8.86 9.16 -39.90
CA ASN A 498 -7.95 9.81 -40.83
C ASN A 498 -6.49 9.40 -40.58
N VAL A 499 -6.05 9.25 -39.33
CA VAL A 499 -4.71 8.74 -38.98
C VAL A 499 -4.53 7.30 -39.47
N LEU A 500 -5.51 6.42 -39.21
CA LEU A 500 -5.53 5.04 -39.70
C LEU A 500 -5.59 4.96 -41.24
N ARG A 501 -6.32 5.87 -41.91
CA ARG A 501 -6.32 5.98 -43.39
C ARG A 501 -5.00 6.46 -43.97
N THR A 502 -4.29 7.38 -43.30
CA THR A 502 -2.94 7.78 -43.73
C THR A 502 -1.91 6.69 -43.49
N TRP A 503 -2.11 5.83 -42.49
CA TRP A 503 -1.24 4.69 -42.21
C TRP A 503 -1.48 3.54 -43.20
N SER A 504 -2.74 3.18 -43.47
CA SER A 504 -3.13 2.18 -44.48
C SER A 504 -2.77 2.57 -45.93
N LYS A 505 -2.43 3.85 -46.20
CA LYS A 505 -1.95 4.33 -47.51
C LYS A 505 -0.42 4.40 -47.62
N LYS A 506 0.30 4.11 -46.52
CA LYS A 506 1.77 4.13 -46.44
C LYS A 506 2.41 2.75 -46.30
N GLN A 507 1.61 1.69 -46.09
CA GLN A 507 1.91 0.34 -46.58
C GLN A 507 1.50 0.25 -48.05
#